data_AF-V7B852-F1
#
_entry.id   AF-V7B852-F1
#
_cell.length_a   1.000
_cell.length_b   1.000
_cell.length_c   1.000
_cell.angle_alpha   90.00
_cell.angle_beta   90.00
_cell.angle_gamma   90.00
#
_symmetry.space_group_name_H-M   'P 1'
#
loop_
_entity.id
_entity.type
_entity.pdbx_description
1 polymer ?
#
loop_
_entity_poly.entity_id
_entity_poly.type
_entity_poly.pdbx_seq_one_letter_code
_entity_poly.pdbx_strand_id
1 'polypeptide(L)'
;MELGTSESSYPGSGNWEIPIDLFGSKKHAGVSRGILAFADESGNIVFRVNRHPPNPNSSPLPKDKKLLLDASGNTLFSIYRYHNGSWKCYKGDSDGNRELVFRVQRTLKTFTRVELEVLFESGRSNGEGCDLKVKGSPFQRSCCIYKDADLVAQSSLMYKLHQIYVGRGKFRLTIFPGTIDRALIVALFVIFLSGRK
;
A
#
# COMPACT_ATOMS: atom_id res chain seq x y z
N MET A 1 -17.69 4.70 38.53
CA MET A 1 -17.29 5.63 37.46
C MET A 1 -16.50 4.81 36.47
N GLU A 2 -17.16 4.33 35.41
CA GLU A 2 -16.47 3.59 34.34
C GLU A 2 -16.36 4.50 33.12
N LEU A 3 -15.11 4.73 32.70
CA LEU A 3 -14.77 5.50 31.51
C LEU A 3 -15.08 4.63 30.28
N GLY A 4 -16.14 4.99 29.55
CA GLY A 4 -16.40 4.45 28.22
C GLY A 4 -15.33 4.93 27.23
N THR A 5 -14.48 4.02 26.77
CA THR A 5 -13.60 4.23 25.62
C THR A 5 -14.43 4.26 24.35
N SER A 6 -14.52 5.45 23.74
CA SER A 6 -15.15 5.66 22.44
C SER A 6 -14.25 5.11 21.32
N GLU A 7 -14.60 3.95 20.77
CA GLU A 7 -14.11 3.51 19.46
C GLU A 7 -14.65 4.47 18.40
N SER A 8 -13.77 5.22 17.72
CA SER A 8 -14.20 6.01 16.56
C SER A 8 -14.35 5.09 15.36
N SER A 9 -15.55 4.55 15.16
CA SER A 9 -15.92 3.87 13.92
C SER A 9 -15.98 4.88 12.78
N TYR A 10 -15.28 4.59 11.68
CA TYR A 10 -15.43 5.37 10.44
C TYR A 10 -16.89 5.31 9.96
N PRO A 11 -17.49 6.43 9.50
CA PRO A 11 -18.79 6.39 8.84
C PRO A 11 -18.61 5.68 7.49
N GLY A 12 -19.04 4.41 7.44
CA GLY A 12 -18.77 3.49 6.34
C GLY A 12 -18.69 2.01 6.75
N SER A 13 -18.88 1.69 8.03
CA SER A 13 -18.87 0.33 8.58
C SER A 13 -20.14 -0.50 8.23
N GLY A 14 -20.70 -0.31 7.04
CA GLY A 14 -21.99 -0.87 6.63
C GLY A 14 -21.94 -2.04 5.65
N ASN A 15 -21.15 -1.98 4.58
CA ASN A 15 -21.23 -2.99 3.51
C ASN A 15 -19.83 -3.46 3.09
N TRP A 16 -19.42 -4.63 3.57
CA TRP A 16 -18.26 -5.37 3.05
C TRP A 16 -18.65 -6.23 1.83
N GLU A 17 -19.59 -5.75 1.02
CA GLU A 17 -20.12 -6.48 -0.14
C GLU A 17 -19.80 -5.77 -1.47
N ILE A 18 -19.38 -4.50 -1.42
CA ILE A 18 -19.13 -3.69 -2.61
C ILE A 18 -17.65 -3.29 -2.66
N PRO A 19 -16.97 -3.45 -3.82
CA PRO A 19 -15.61 -2.95 -4.00
C PRO A 19 -15.53 -1.45 -3.77
N ILE A 20 -14.43 -1.00 -3.17
CA ILE A 20 -14.16 0.43 -2.98
C ILE A 20 -13.10 0.91 -3.97
N ASP A 21 -13.25 2.14 -4.46
CA ASP A 21 -12.26 2.78 -5.33
C ASP A 21 -11.50 3.88 -4.56
N LEU A 22 -10.16 3.77 -4.57
CA LEU A 22 -9.26 4.81 -4.09
C LEU A 22 -8.51 5.45 -5.26
N PHE A 23 -8.43 6.77 -5.26
CA PHE A 23 -7.79 7.57 -6.29
C PHE A 23 -6.45 8.10 -5.83
N GLY A 24 -5.37 7.55 -6.39
CA GLY A 24 -4.01 7.91 -6.03
C GLY A 24 -3.46 9.06 -6.88
N SER A 25 -2.86 10.07 -6.24
CA SER A 25 -2.25 11.22 -6.91
C SER A 25 -1.11 11.85 -6.12
N LYS A 26 -0.11 12.39 -6.82
CA LYS A 26 0.96 13.22 -6.23
C LYS A 26 0.70 14.73 -6.30
N LYS A 27 -0.46 15.11 -6.84
CA LYS A 27 -0.89 16.50 -7.09
C LYS A 27 -2.25 16.76 -6.45
N HIS A 28 -2.57 16.07 -5.36
CA HIS A 28 -3.82 16.27 -4.65
C HIS A 28 -3.76 17.61 -3.90
N ALA A 29 -4.83 18.41 -3.93
CA ALA A 29 -4.83 19.77 -3.39
C ALA A 29 -4.63 19.81 -1.86
N GLY A 30 -5.12 18.79 -1.14
CA GLY A 30 -4.98 18.67 0.31
C GLY A 30 -3.61 18.20 0.82
N VAL A 31 -2.59 18.03 -0.03
CA VAL A 31 -1.22 17.68 0.39
C VAL A 31 -0.17 18.46 -0.40
N SER A 32 1.01 18.61 0.19
CA SER A 32 2.16 19.20 -0.51
C SER A 32 2.50 18.43 -1.79
N ARG A 33 2.81 19.16 -2.86
CA ARG A 33 3.12 18.59 -4.18
C ARG A 33 4.25 17.55 -4.08
N GLY A 34 4.02 16.37 -4.63
CA GLY A 34 4.99 15.27 -4.64
C GLY A 34 4.71 14.17 -3.60
N ILE A 35 3.95 14.48 -2.55
CA ILE A 35 3.41 13.50 -1.59
C ILE A 35 2.32 12.69 -2.30
N LEU A 36 2.41 11.37 -2.21
CA LEU A 36 1.36 10.51 -2.77
C LEU A 36 0.21 10.42 -1.76
N ALA A 37 -0.98 10.82 -2.19
CA ALA A 37 -2.22 10.68 -1.43
C ALA A 37 -3.19 9.76 -2.17
N PHE A 38 -4.02 9.04 -1.41
CA PHE A 38 -5.16 8.26 -1.87
C PHE A 38 -6.42 8.91 -1.33
N ALA A 39 -7.34 9.24 -2.23
CA ALA A 39 -8.62 9.85 -1.90
C ALA A 39 -9.78 8.90 -2.21
N ASP A 40 -10.89 9.06 -1.51
CA ASP A 40 -12.16 8.42 -1.84
C ASP A 40 -12.83 9.07 -3.07
N GLU A 41 -14.02 8.60 -3.41
CA GLU A 41 -14.84 9.10 -4.52
C GLU A 41 -15.27 10.57 -4.34
N SER A 42 -15.38 11.03 -3.09
CA SER A 42 -15.70 12.42 -2.74
C SER A 42 -14.47 13.34 -2.79
N GLY A 43 -13.27 12.78 -3.02
CA GLY A 43 -12.03 13.53 -3.03
C GLY A 43 -11.44 13.78 -1.63
N ASN A 44 -11.97 13.13 -0.59
CA ASN A 44 -11.40 13.22 0.75
C ASN A 44 -10.18 12.31 0.85
N ILE A 45 -9.11 12.80 1.46
CA ILE A 45 -7.90 12.00 1.65
C ILE A 45 -8.18 10.93 2.69
N VAL A 46 -7.94 9.67 2.31
CA VAL A 46 -8.04 8.50 3.21
C VAL A 46 -6.64 8.09 3.67
N PHE A 47 -5.66 8.12 2.76
CA PHE A 47 -4.28 7.77 3.08
C PHE A 47 -3.28 8.72 2.44
N ARG A 48 -2.13 8.90 3.10
CA ARG A 48 -0.99 9.66 2.58
C ARG A 48 0.31 8.90 2.78
N VAL A 49 1.28 9.14 1.89
CA VAL A 49 2.57 8.44 1.91
C VAL A 49 3.71 9.44 2.03
N ASN A 50 4.34 9.46 3.20
CA ASN A 50 5.55 10.24 3.44
C ASN A 50 6.78 9.40 3.15
N ARG A 51 7.75 9.96 2.43
CA ARG A 51 9.04 9.31 2.19
C ARG A 51 10.05 9.88 3.17
N HIS A 52 10.71 9.01 3.92
CA HIS A 52 11.84 9.38 4.75
C HIS A 52 13.12 8.84 4.11
N PRO A 53 14.12 9.70 3.83
CA PRO A 53 15.41 9.24 3.35
C PRO A 53 16.07 8.32 4.39
N PRO A 54 17.01 7.47 3.97
CA PRO A 54 17.71 6.57 4.88
C PRO A 54 18.42 7.36 5.99
N ASN A 55 18.30 6.89 7.23
CA ASN A 55 19.13 7.38 8.34
C ASN A 55 20.45 6.59 8.32
N PRO A 56 21.60 7.23 8.04
CA PRO A 56 22.90 6.56 7.90
C PRO A 56 23.33 5.78 9.15
N ASN A 57 22.73 6.04 10.31
CA ASN A 57 23.09 5.41 11.59
C ASN A 57 22.30 4.13 11.89
N SER A 58 21.49 3.61 10.96
CA SER A 58 20.69 2.39 11.16
C SER A 58 21.34 1.15 10.52
N SER A 59 21.35 0.02 11.25
CA SER A 59 21.89 -1.26 10.77
C SER A 59 20.84 -2.37 10.91
N PRO A 60 20.56 -3.19 9.87
CA PRO A 60 21.02 -3.04 8.49
C PRO A 60 20.38 -1.82 7.81
N LEU A 61 21.15 -1.08 7.02
CA LEU A 61 20.73 0.20 6.46
C LEU A 61 19.62 0.00 5.40
N PRO A 62 18.36 0.38 5.66
CA PRO A 62 17.33 0.36 4.63
C PRO A 62 17.66 1.40 3.54
N LYS A 63 17.39 1.10 2.27
CA LYS A 63 17.61 2.04 1.15
C LYS A 63 16.68 3.24 1.20
N ASP A 64 15.43 2.99 1.60
CA ASP A 64 14.46 4.04 1.91
C ASP A 64 13.40 3.55 2.89
N LYS A 65 12.84 4.50 3.65
CA LYS A 65 11.68 4.32 4.53
C LYS A 65 10.50 5.09 3.95
N LYS A 66 9.31 4.51 4.02
CA LYS A 66 8.06 5.20 3.72
C LYS A 66 7.08 4.97 4.86
N LEU A 67 6.29 5.99 5.14
CA LEU A 67 5.22 5.93 6.13
C LEU A 67 3.90 6.02 5.39
N LEU A 68 3.02 5.05 5.61
CA LEU A 68 1.60 5.15 5.26
C LEU A 68 0.87 5.73 6.46
N LEU A 69 0.21 6.86 6.27
CA LEU A 69 -0.54 7.54 7.31
C LEU A 69 -2.03 7.58 6.94
N ASP A 70 -2.89 7.60 7.95
CA ASP A 70 -4.33 7.83 7.80
C ASP A 70 -4.64 9.30 7.46
N ALA A 71 -5.94 9.61 7.33
CA ALA A 71 -6.45 10.96 7.06
C ALA A 71 -6.05 11.98 8.13
N SER A 72 -6.07 11.58 9.41
CA SER A 72 -5.70 12.40 10.57
C SER A 72 -4.19 12.61 10.69
N GLY A 73 -3.42 11.78 10.00
CA GLY A 73 -1.98 11.84 9.96
C GLY A 73 -1.23 10.93 10.89
N ASN A 74 -1.90 9.96 11.50
CA ASN A 74 -1.27 8.92 12.31
C ASN A 74 -0.60 7.90 11.39
N THR A 75 0.60 7.46 11.74
CA THR A 75 1.29 6.42 11.00
C THR A 75 0.61 5.07 11.24
N LEU A 76 0.08 4.46 10.19
CA LEU A 76 -0.48 3.11 10.22
C LEU A 76 0.62 2.08 9.98
N PHE A 77 1.45 2.30 8.96
CA PHE A 77 2.52 1.38 8.58
C PHE A 77 3.82 2.10 8.22
N SER A 78 4.94 1.50 8.64
CA SER A 78 6.28 1.83 8.19
C SER A 78 6.80 0.77 7.21
N ILE A 79 7.12 1.19 5.99
CA ILE A 79 7.61 0.35 4.91
C ILE A 79 9.10 0.60 4.74
N TYR A 80 9.90 -0.43 5.00
CA TYR A 80 11.34 -0.41 4.84
C TYR A 80 11.75 -1.18 3.60
N ARG A 81 12.55 -0.55 2.75
CA ARG A 81 13.15 -1.20 1.59
C ARG A 81 14.56 -1.64 1.91
N TYR A 82 14.85 -2.90 1.61
CA TYR A 82 16.18 -3.48 1.73
C TYR A 82 16.80 -3.72 0.35
N HIS A 83 17.99 -4.30 0.36
CA HIS A 83 18.67 -4.74 -0.85
C HIS A 83 17.91 -5.89 -1.52
N ASN A 84 18.28 -6.21 -2.76
CA ASN A 84 17.78 -7.38 -3.50
C ASN A 84 16.25 -7.44 -3.73
N GLY A 85 15.57 -6.29 -3.64
CA GLY A 85 14.12 -6.24 -3.88
C GLY A 85 13.33 -6.88 -2.74
N SER A 86 13.78 -6.70 -1.50
CA SER A 86 13.05 -7.10 -0.31
C SER A 86 12.48 -5.89 0.42
N TRP A 87 11.32 -6.05 1.05
CA TRP A 87 10.72 -5.06 1.93
C TRP A 87 10.21 -5.71 3.20
N LYS A 88 10.16 -4.93 4.28
CA LYS A 88 9.44 -5.27 5.51
C LYS A 88 8.48 -4.15 5.85
N CYS A 89 7.29 -4.52 6.29
CA CYS A 89 6.26 -3.58 6.71
C CYS A 89 5.93 -3.80 8.17
N TYR A 90 6.06 -2.74 8.96
CA TYR A 90 5.80 -2.74 10.39
C TYR A 90 4.59 -1.88 10.72
N LYS A 91 3.89 -2.20 11.79
CA LYS A 91 2.79 -1.40 12.33
C LYS A 91 3.34 -0.15 13.02
N GLY A 92 2.75 1.01 12.76
CA GLY A 92 3.14 2.29 13.35
C GLY A 92 4.53 2.81 12.92
N ASP A 93 5.08 3.74 13.70
CA ASP A 93 6.37 4.43 13.44
C ASP A 93 7.46 4.13 14.49
N SER A 94 7.14 3.43 15.59
CA SER A 94 8.01 3.45 16.78
C SER A 94 9.36 2.76 16.57
N ASP A 95 10.43 3.38 17.08
CA ASP A 95 11.80 2.85 17.01
C ASP A 95 12.08 1.73 18.04
N GLY A 96 11.17 1.48 18.99
CA GLY A 96 11.41 0.58 20.13
C GLY A 96 10.67 -0.76 20.13
N ASN A 97 9.49 -0.85 19.51
CA ASN A 97 8.73 -2.10 19.43
C ASN A 97 7.95 -2.18 18.10
N ARG A 98 8.66 -2.57 17.05
CA ARG A 98 8.10 -2.67 15.70
C ARG A 98 7.48 -4.05 15.50
N GLU A 99 6.16 -4.12 15.58
CA GLU A 99 5.42 -5.31 15.18
C GLU A 99 5.55 -5.50 13.66
N LEU A 100 6.22 -6.57 13.24
CA LEU A 100 6.36 -6.93 11.83
C LEU A 100 5.02 -7.51 11.35
N VAL A 101 4.43 -6.88 10.33
CA VAL A 101 3.14 -7.30 9.77
C VAL A 101 3.36 -8.27 8.62
N PHE A 102 4.23 -7.89 7.68
CA PHE A 102 4.56 -8.73 6.53
C PHE A 102 5.92 -8.41 5.91
N ARG A 103 6.42 -9.38 5.18
CA ARG A 103 7.61 -9.31 4.33
C ARG A 103 7.18 -9.38 2.87
N VAL A 104 7.90 -8.69 2.01
CA VAL A 104 7.67 -8.74 0.56
C VAL A 104 8.98 -9.05 -0.14
N GLN A 105 8.95 -10.02 -1.05
CA GLN A 105 10.07 -10.37 -1.90
C GLN A 105 9.69 -10.16 -3.37
N ARG A 106 10.54 -9.46 -4.12
CA ARG A 106 10.40 -9.40 -5.58
C ARG A 106 10.91 -10.68 -6.19
N THR A 107 10.06 -11.35 -6.96
CA THR A 107 10.36 -12.61 -7.66
C THR A 107 10.60 -12.37 -9.14
N LEU A 108 9.98 -11.36 -9.74
CA LEU A 108 10.20 -10.99 -11.14
C LEU A 108 10.43 -9.49 -11.30
N LYS A 109 11.39 -9.12 -12.16
CA LYS A 109 11.61 -7.75 -12.64
C LYS A 109 12.01 -7.77 -14.11
N THR A 110 11.10 -7.34 -14.96
CA THR A 110 11.35 -7.06 -16.39
C THR A 110 11.16 -5.57 -16.67
N PHE A 111 11.32 -5.14 -17.92
CA PHE A 111 11.10 -3.75 -18.32
C PHE A 111 9.65 -3.28 -18.08
N THR A 112 8.68 -4.16 -18.26
CA THR A 112 7.25 -3.82 -18.20
C THR A 112 6.52 -4.45 -17.01
N ARG A 113 7.04 -5.55 -16.45
CA ARG A 113 6.36 -6.36 -15.43
C ARG A 113 7.21 -6.56 -14.18
N VAL A 114 6.55 -6.45 -13.02
CA VAL A 114 7.08 -6.79 -11.69
C VAL A 114 6.13 -7.78 -11.03
N GLU A 115 6.71 -8.75 -10.34
CA GLU A 115 5.98 -9.66 -9.46
C GLU A 115 6.57 -9.65 -8.06
N LEU A 116 5.69 -9.66 -7.07
CA LEU A 116 6.02 -9.67 -5.65
C LEU A 116 5.26 -10.80 -4.96
N GLU A 117 5.92 -11.44 -4.02
CA GLU A 117 5.34 -12.39 -3.09
C GLU A 117 5.34 -11.78 -1.68
N VAL A 118 4.21 -11.93 -0.98
CA VAL A 118 3.99 -11.36 0.35
C VAL A 118 3.88 -12.49 1.35
N LEU A 119 4.50 -12.31 2.50
CA LEU A 119 4.55 -13.28 3.59
C LEU A 119 4.11 -12.57 4.87
N PHE A 120 2.95 -12.94 5.44
CA PHE A 120 2.49 -12.46 6.74
C PHE A 120 3.32 -13.09 7.87
N GLU A 121 3.52 -12.33 8.95
CA GLU A 121 4.27 -12.80 10.11
C GLU A 121 3.40 -13.64 11.06
N SER A 122 2.08 -13.35 11.16
CA SER A 122 1.15 -14.13 11.99
C SER A 122 0.67 -15.40 11.28
N GLY A 123 0.62 -16.53 12.00
CA GLY A 123 -0.09 -17.74 11.55
C GLY A 123 0.72 -18.81 10.80
N ARG A 124 2.06 -18.78 10.81
CA ARG A 124 2.85 -19.85 10.16
C ARG A 124 3.06 -21.07 11.06
N SER A 125 2.37 -22.17 10.75
CA SER A 125 2.79 -23.54 11.10
C SER A 125 3.05 -24.29 9.79
N ASN A 126 4.32 -24.58 9.48
CA ASN A 126 4.78 -25.36 8.32
C ASN A 126 4.51 -24.72 6.95
N GLY A 127 5.56 -24.11 6.41
CA GLY A 127 5.52 -23.33 5.19
C GLY A 127 5.42 -24.18 3.92
N GLU A 128 4.46 -23.81 3.09
CA GLU A 128 4.64 -23.85 1.64
C GLU A 128 3.74 -22.78 1.01
N GLY A 129 4.34 -21.81 0.32
CA GLY A 129 3.60 -20.74 -0.37
C GLY A 129 3.73 -19.33 0.23
N CYS A 130 3.29 -18.35 -0.56
CA CYS A 130 3.16 -16.95 -0.17
C CYS A 130 1.69 -16.58 0.01
N ASP A 131 1.41 -15.69 0.95
CA ASP A 131 0.05 -15.33 1.36
C ASP A 131 -0.65 -14.45 0.33
N LEU A 132 0.12 -13.60 -0.37
CA LEU A 132 -0.38 -12.80 -1.49
C LEU A 132 0.63 -12.72 -2.63
N LYS A 133 0.10 -12.58 -3.84
CA LYS A 133 0.88 -12.34 -5.06
C LYS A 133 0.46 -11.01 -5.70
N VAL A 134 1.42 -10.13 -5.94
CA VAL A 134 1.20 -8.89 -6.69
C VAL A 134 1.85 -9.01 -8.05
N LYS A 135 1.10 -8.76 -9.13
CA LYS A 135 1.61 -8.84 -10.51
C LYS A 135 1.18 -7.63 -11.31
N GLY A 136 2.08 -7.04 -12.08
CA GLY A 136 1.69 -5.99 -13.04
C GLY A 136 2.83 -5.08 -13.49
N SER A 137 2.47 -3.91 -14.02
CA SER A 137 3.39 -2.86 -14.45
C SER A 137 3.38 -1.65 -13.51
N PRO A 138 4.43 -1.45 -12.68
CA PRO A 138 4.57 -0.23 -11.88
C PRO A 138 4.66 1.02 -12.75
N PHE A 139 5.16 0.87 -13.99
CA PHE A 139 5.20 1.94 -14.96
C PHE A 139 3.78 2.37 -15.31
N GLN A 140 2.92 1.44 -15.72
CA GLN A 140 1.53 1.74 -16.03
C GLN A 140 0.64 1.87 -14.79
N ARG A 141 1.20 1.89 -13.56
CA ARG A 141 0.41 1.91 -12.31
C ARG A 141 -0.72 0.86 -12.32
N SER A 142 -0.44 -0.29 -12.94
CA SER A 142 -1.41 -1.35 -13.14
C SER A 142 -0.90 -2.61 -12.49
N CYS A 143 -1.70 -3.18 -11.61
CA CYS A 143 -1.43 -4.47 -11.01
C CYS A 143 -2.70 -5.14 -10.54
N CYS A 144 -2.60 -6.45 -10.37
CA CYS A 144 -3.55 -7.25 -9.62
C CYS A 144 -2.85 -7.79 -8.38
N ILE A 145 -3.57 -7.80 -7.25
CA ILE A 145 -3.18 -8.42 -6.01
C ILE A 145 -4.09 -9.64 -5.83
N TYR A 146 -3.48 -10.81 -5.63
CA TYR A 146 -4.17 -12.07 -5.48
C TYR A 146 -3.91 -12.66 -4.10
N LYS A 147 -4.95 -13.26 -3.53
CA LYS A 147 -4.85 -14.24 -2.46
C LYS A 147 -5.21 -15.58 -3.08
N ASP A 148 -4.24 -16.48 -3.19
CA ASP A 148 -4.39 -17.71 -3.99
C ASP A 148 -4.87 -17.42 -5.42
N ALA A 149 -6.12 -17.78 -5.74
CA ALA A 149 -6.76 -17.50 -7.03
C ALA A 149 -7.66 -16.25 -7.02
N ASP A 150 -7.97 -15.70 -5.84
CA ASP A 150 -8.95 -14.63 -5.67
C ASP A 150 -8.31 -13.26 -5.88
N LEU A 151 -8.95 -12.43 -6.70
CA LEU A 151 -8.53 -11.05 -6.93
C LEU A 151 -9.01 -10.17 -5.77
N VAL A 152 -8.06 -9.73 -4.94
CA VAL A 152 -8.37 -8.89 -3.76
C VAL A 152 -8.25 -7.39 -4.04
N ALA A 153 -7.42 -7.01 -5.03
CA ALA A 153 -7.33 -5.63 -5.48
C ALA A 153 -6.80 -5.52 -6.90
N GLN A 154 -7.17 -4.46 -7.60
CA GLN A 154 -6.65 -4.13 -8.91
C GLN A 154 -6.38 -2.63 -9.03
N SER A 155 -5.36 -2.26 -9.82
CA SER A 155 -5.09 -0.87 -10.15
C SER A 155 -4.98 -0.64 -11.65
N SER A 156 -5.27 0.59 -12.06
CA SER A 156 -5.18 1.05 -13.44
C SER A 156 -4.99 2.56 -13.49
N LEU A 157 -4.44 3.06 -14.61
CA LEU A 157 -4.47 4.49 -14.89
C LEU A 157 -5.90 4.96 -15.08
N MET A 158 -6.17 6.22 -14.72
CA MET A 158 -7.44 6.85 -15.07
C MET A 158 -7.41 7.24 -16.54
N TYR A 159 -8.07 6.44 -17.38
CA TYR A 159 -8.31 6.80 -18.78
C TYR A 159 -9.30 7.97 -18.85
N LYS A 160 -9.05 8.91 -19.76
CA LYS A 160 -10.04 9.90 -20.17
C LYS A 160 -10.49 9.56 -21.58
N LEU A 161 -11.80 9.55 -21.82
CA LEU A 161 -12.33 9.45 -23.18
C LEU A 161 -11.67 10.54 -24.06
N HIS A 162 -11.28 10.18 -25.27
CA HIS A 162 -10.62 11.06 -26.26
C HIS A 162 -9.19 11.52 -25.92
N GLN A 163 -8.53 10.99 -24.89
CA GLN A 163 -7.10 11.23 -24.66
C GLN A 163 -6.23 10.04 -25.08
N ILE A 164 -5.41 10.23 -26.11
CA ILE A 164 -4.42 9.25 -26.58
C ILE A 164 -3.31 9.07 -25.53
N TYR A 165 -2.99 10.13 -24.76
CA TYR A 165 -1.94 10.11 -23.74
C TYR A 165 -2.51 10.19 -22.33
N VAL A 166 -2.44 9.08 -21.59
CA VAL A 166 -2.91 9.02 -20.20
C VAL A 166 -1.81 9.44 -19.24
N GLY A 167 -2.03 10.57 -18.57
CA GLY A 167 -1.12 11.07 -17.54
C GLY A 167 -1.00 10.10 -16.37
N ARG A 168 0.24 9.74 -15.99
CA ARG A 168 0.53 8.74 -14.94
C ARG A 168 0.55 9.29 -13.51
N GLY A 169 0.06 10.53 -13.37
CA GLY A 169 -0.03 11.25 -12.10
C GLY A 169 -1.30 10.95 -11.32
N LYS A 170 -2.29 10.29 -11.95
CA LYS A 170 -3.53 9.83 -11.34
C LYS A 170 -3.79 8.39 -11.73
N PHE A 171 -4.25 7.59 -10.79
CA PHE A 171 -4.59 6.18 -11.00
C PHE A 171 -5.67 5.77 -10.00
N ARG A 172 -6.32 4.66 -10.29
CA ARG A 172 -7.34 4.05 -9.44
C ARG A 172 -6.80 2.76 -8.83
N LEU A 173 -7.13 2.53 -7.58
CA LEU A 173 -6.92 1.28 -6.85
C LEU A 173 -8.28 0.81 -6.35
N THR A 174 -8.81 -0.23 -6.98
CA THR A 174 -10.04 -0.90 -6.59
C THR A 174 -9.69 -2.00 -5.59
N ILE A 175 -10.32 -1.98 -4.41
CA ILE A 175 -10.14 -3.00 -3.38
C ILE A 175 -11.46 -3.77 -3.29
N PHE A 176 -11.39 -5.07 -3.58
CA PHE A 176 -12.56 -5.94 -3.51
C PHE A 176 -12.87 -6.29 -2.05
N PRO A 177 -14.14 -6.61 -1.74
CA PRO A 177 -14.49 -6.99 -0.39
C PRO A 177 -13.78 -8.27 0.06
N GLY A 178 -13.46 -8.35 1.34
CA GLY A 178 -12.72 -9.46 1.91
C GLY A 178 -12.16 -9.16 3.28
N THR A 179 -11.34 -10.08 3.80
CA THR A 179 -10.80 -10.03 5.17
C THR A 179 -9.50 -9.24 5.30
N ILE A 180 -8.91 -8.80 4.18
CA ILE A 180 -7.63 -8.09 4.20
C ILE A 180 -7.89 -6.61 4.45
N ASP A 181 -7.19 -6.06 5.43
CA ASP A 181 -7.26 -4.64 5.76
C ASP A 181 -6.90 -3.73 4.55
N ARG A 182 -7.67 -2.65 4.41
CA ARG A 182 -7.54 -1.72 3.28
C ARG A 182 -6.21 -0.99 3.30
N ALA A 183 -5.74 -0.57 4.47
CA ALA A 183 -4.45 0.11 4.59
C ALA A 183 -3.30 -0.85 4.24
N LEU A 184 -3.43 -2.15 4.54
CA LEU A 184 -2.47 -3.18 4.15
C LEU A 184 -2.39 -3.31 2.61
N ILE A 185 -3.53 -3.37 1.92
CA ILE A 185 -3.59 -3.39 0.45
C ILE A 185 -2.92 -2.13 -0.14
N VAL A 186 -3.19 -0.95 0.43
CA VAL A 186 -2.56 0.30 0.01
C VAL A 186 -1.03 0.25 0.25
N ALA A 187 -0.57 -0.29 1.38
CA ALA A 187 0.86 -0.46 1.67
C ALA A 187 1.54 -1.37 0.64
N LEU A 188 0.93 -2.49 0.28
CA LEU A 188 1.43 -3.40 -0.77
C LEU A 188 1.49 -2.71 -2.13
N PHE A 189 0.47 -1.94 -2.48
CA PHE A 189 0.47 -1.18 -3.72
C PHE A 189 1.59 -0.12 -3.73
N VAL A 190 1.86 0.56 -2.60
CA VAL A 190 2.98 1.50 -2.45
C VAL A 190 4.34 0.81 -2.62
N ILE A 191 4.50 -0.41 -2.12
CA ILE A 191 5.68 -1.25 -2.34
C ILE A 191 5.82 -1.57 -3.83
N PHE A 192 4.75 -2.03 -4.48
CA PHE A 192 4.71 -2.32 -5.91
C PHE A 192 5.15 -1.13 -6.77
N LEU A 193 4.67 0.08 -6.47
CA LEU A 193 5.09 1.30 -7.16
C LEU A 193 6.59 1.61 -7.03
N SER A 194 7.25 1.04 -6.03
CA SER A 194 8.68 1.16 -5.75
C SER A 194 9.52 0.09 -6.45
N GLY A 195 8.89 -0.99 -6.94
CA GLY A 195 9.54 -2.16 -7.53
C GLY A 195 10.36 -1.88 -8.80
N ARG A 196 10.21 -0.71 -9.42
CA ARG A 196 11.04 -0.27 -10.55
C ARG A 196 12.50 -0.02 -10.15
N LYS A 197 12.72 0.49 -8.93
CA LYS A 197 14.05 0.90 -8.47
C LYS A 197 14.90 -0.28 -8.00
#